data_AF-A0A832HXZ0-F1
#
_entry.id   AF-A0A832HXZ0-F1
#
_cell.length_a   1.000
_cell.length_b   1.000
_cell.length_c   1.000
_cell.angle_alpha   90.00
_cell.angle_beta   90.00
_cell.angle_gamma   90.00
#
_symmetry.space_group_name_H-M   'P 1'
#
loop_
_entity.id
_entity.type
_entity.pdbx_description
1 polymer ?
#
loop_
_entity_poly.entity_id
_entity_poly.type
_entity_poly.pdbx_seq_one_letter_code
_entity_poly.pdbx_strand_id
1 'polypeptide(L)'
;MLTHHNNPPAAPARVLVIGANGFLSRDLADYLTGLGVPFRCVGSSEANLFLPESVDVLQGIIRPDDAVVMMSALTPEKGRDVKTLMKNL
;
A
#
# COMPACT_ATOMS: atom_id res chain seq x y z
N MET A 1 -7.47 16.79 -14.63
CA MET A 1 -8.58 15.82 -14.65
C MET A 1 -7.94 14.43 -14.59
N LEU A 2 -8.27 13.62 -13.59
CA LEU A 2 -7.78 12.24 -13.52
C LEU A 2 -8.67 11.37 -14.42
N THR A 3 -8.06 10.59 -15.30
CA THR A 3 -8.78 9.66 -16.18
C THR A 3 -8.62 8.25 -15.63
N HIS A 4 -9.74 7.55 -15.45
CA HIS A 4 -9.72 6.16 -15.03
C HIS A 4 -9.36 5.27 -16.24
N HIS A 5 -8.22 4.59 -16.18
CA HIS A 5 -7.72 3.80 -17.31
C HIS A 5 -8.43 2.44 -17.49
N ASN A 6 -9.09 1.93 -16.45
CA ASN A 6 -9.94 0.74 -16.57
C ASN A 6 -11.36 1.15 -17.00
N ASN A 7 -11.64 1.09 -18.30
CA ASN A 7 -12.97 1.35 -18.85
C ASN A 7 -13.44 0.16 -19.71
N PRO A 8 -14.48 -0.60 -19.29
CA PRO A 8 -15.30 -0.38 -18.11
C PRO A 8 -14.54 -0.60 -16.79
N PRO A 9 -14.96 0.04 -15.67
CA PRO A 9 -14.40 -0.25 -14.36
C PRO A 9 -14.51 -1.74 -14.05
N ALA A 10 -13.42 -2.34 -13.58
CA ALA A 10 -13.34 -3.74 -13.22
C ALA A 10 -12.73 -3.89 -11.83
N ALA A 11 -13.17 -4.90 -11.08
CA ALA A 11 -12.54 -5.26 -9.81
C ALA A 11 -11.09 -5.72 -10.06
N PRO A 12 -10.16 -5.40 -9.14
CA PRO A 12 -8.80 -5.91 -9.23
C PRO A 12 -8.77 -7.43 -8.97
N ALA A 13 -7.79 -8.13 -9.52
CA ALA A 13 -7.58 -9.55 -9.25
C ALA A 13 -7.23 -9.77 -7.76
N ARG A 14 -6.40 -8.89 -7.21
CA ARG A 14 -6.07 -8.81 -5.78
C ARG A 14 -5.61 -7.40 -5.43
N VAL A 15 -5.87 -6.98 -4.19
CA VAL A 15 -5.31 -5.73 -3.64
C VAL A 15 -4.12 -6.03 -2.74
N LEU A 16 -2.96 -5.43 -3.02
CA LEU A 16 -1.82 -5.44 -2.12
C LEU A 16 -1.79 -4.15 -1.31
N VAL A 17 -1.94 -4.26 0.00
CA VAL A 17 -1.96 -3.12 0.93
C VAL A 17 -0.60 -2.98 1.62
N ILE A 18 0.13 -1.91 1.32
CA ILE A 18 1.41 -1.60 1.99
C ILE A 18 1.14 -0.62 3.13
N GLY A 19 1.64 -0.93 4.34
CA GLY A 19 1.36 -0.15 5.55
C GLY A 19 0.28 -0.76 6.43
N ALA A 20 0.25 -2.10 6.55
CA ALA A 20 -0.79 -2.86 7.26
C ALA A 20 -1.06 -2.42 8.71
N ASN A 21 -0.11 -1.77 9.37
CA ASN A 21 -0.21 -1.39 10.78
C ASN A 21 -0.93 -0.04 11.00
N GLY A 22 -1.25 0.69 9.94
CA GLY A 22 -2.00 1.95 10.01
C GLY A 22 -3.49 1.74 10.27
N PHE A 23 -4.15 2.75 10.84
CA PHE A 23 -5.59 2.67 11.15
C PHE A 23 -6.46 2.50 9.89
N LEU A 24 -6.10 3.15 8.78
CA LEU A 24 -6.82 3.02 7.50
C LEU A 24 -6.73 1.60 6.90
N SER A 25 -5.66 0.87 7.19
CA SER A 25 -5.45 -0.49 6.66
C SER A 25 -6.47 -1.48 7.20
N ARG A 26 -6.96 -1.26 8.43
CA ARG A 26 -8.03 -2.06 9.04
C ARG A 26 -9.35 -1.85 8.29
N ASP A 27 -9.75 -0.59 8.13
CA ASP A 27 -11.01 -0.23 7.48
C ASP A 27 -11.04 -0.67 6.01
N LEU A 28 -9.91 -0.54 5.30
CA LEU A 28 -9.79 -1.02 3.92
C LEU A 28 -9.91 -2.56 3.86
N ALA A 29 -9.27 -3.29 4.77
CA ALA A 29 -9.36 -4.74 4.80
C ALA A 29 -10.81 -5.20 5.03
N ASP A 30 -11.50 -4.61 6.01
CA ASP A 30 -12.90 -4.95 6.30
C ASP A 30 -13.82 -4.59 5.12
N TYR A 31 -13.56 -3.47 4.42
CA TYR A 31 -14.26 -3.10 3.19
C TYR A 31 -14.03 -4.09 2.04
N LEU A 32 -12.78 -4.50 1.79
CA LEU A 32 -12.43 -5.47 0.75
C LEU A 32 -13.01 -6.86 1.04
N THR A 33 -13.04 -7.27 2.30
CA THR A 33 -13.77 -8.47 2.74
C THR A 33 -15.25 -8.39 2.39
N GLY A 34 -15.91 -7.26 2.67
CA GLY A 34 -17.32 -7.04 2.34
C GLY A 34 -17.62 -7.10 0.84
N LEU A 35 -16.65 -6.72 0.01
CA LEU A 35 -16.74 -6.82 -1.46
C LEU A 35 -16.34 -8.18 -2.02
N GLY A 36 -15.82 -9.11 -1.20
CA GLY A 36 -15.27 -10.37 -1.67
C GLY A 36 -14.02 -10.21 -2.55
N VAL A 37 -13.31 -9.08 -2.45
CA VAL A 37 -12.10 -8.81 -3.23
C VAL A 37 -10.90 -9.43 -2.50
N PRO A 38 -10.09 -10.29 -3.16
CA PRO A 38 -8.89 -10.84 -2.55
C PRO A 38 -7.91 -9.73 -2.17
N PHE A 39 -7.28 -9.82 -1.00
CA PHE A 39 -6.25 -8.86 -0.60
C PHE A 39 -5.15 -9.48 0.25
N ARG A 40 -4.02 -8.78 0.32
CA ARG A 40 -2.90 -9.10 1.23
C ARG A 40 -2.36 -7.81 1.84
N CYS A 41 -2.23 -7.79 3.16
CA CYS A 41 -1.63 -6.68 3.87
C CYS A 41 -0.15 -6.97 4.15
N VAL A 42 0.71 -5.97 3.92
CA VAL A 42 2.15 -6.00 4.17
C VAL A 42 2.50 -4.93 5.20
N GLY A 43 3.04 -5.38 6.33
CA GLY A 43 3.46 -4.52 7.44
C GLY A 43 4.95 -4.22 7.42
N SER A 44 5.38 -3.25 8.23
CA SER A 44 6.80 -2.87 8.33
C SER A 44 7.70 -3.95 8.94
N SER A 45 7.13 -4.90 9.68
CA SER A 45 7.84 -6.09 10.19
C SER A 45 8.20 -7.09 9.09
N GLU A 46 7.49 -7.04 7.96
CA GLU A 46 7.76 -7.87 6.78
C GLU A 46 8.60 -7.10 5.76
N ALA A 47 8.19 -5.86 5.42
CA ALA A 47 8.90 -4.99 4.50
C ALA A 47 9.12 -3.60 5.10
N ASN A 48 10.33 -3.32 5.60
CA ASN A 48 10.69 -2.00 6.09
C ASN A 48 11.16 -1.10 4.94
N LEU A 49 10.31 -0.19 4.50
CA LEU A 49 10.56 0.70 3.35
C LEU A 49 11.74 1.66 3.52
N PHE A 50 12.29 1.82 4.73
CA PHE A 50 13.51 2.59 4.95
C PHE A 50 14.79 1.83 4.62
N LEU A 51 14.69 0.53 4.36
CA LEU A 51 15.82 -0.36 4.13
C LEU A 51 15.85 -0.83 2.67
N PRO A 52 17.01 -0.80 1.98
CA PRO A 52 17.13 -1.28 0.60
C PRO A 52 16.64 -2.71 0.39
N GLU A 53 16.79 -3.57 1.39
CA GLU A 53 16.37 -4.98 1.39
C GLU A 53 14.85 -5.14 1.21
N SER A 54 14.06 -4.08 1.45
CA SER A 54 12.62 -4.10 1.18
C SER A 54 12.29 -4.27 -0.30
N VAL A 55 13.20 -3.92 -1.21
CA VAL A 55 13.02 -4.11 -2.65
C VAL A 55 12.84 -5.59 -2.97
N ASP A 56 13.75 -6.45 -2.50
CA ASP A 56 13.70 -7.88 -2.76
C ASP A 56 12.44 -8.53 -2.13
N VAL A 57 12.10 -8.10 -0.92
CA VAL A 57 10.88 -8.55 -0.24
C VAL A 57 9.64 -8.18 -1.06
N LEU A 58 9.51 -6.92 -1.48
CA LEU A 58 8.35 -6.46 -2.24
C LEU A 58 8.29 -7.12 -3.62
N GLN A 59 9.42 -7.35 -4.30
CA GLN A 59 9.48 -8.09 -5.55
C GLN A 59 8.98 -9.53 -5.40
N GLY A 60 9.25 -10.19 -4.27
CA GLY A 60 8.73 -11.53 -3.97
C GLY A 60 7.23 -11.57 -3.62
N ILE A 61 6.62 -10.41 -3.34
CA ILE A 61 5.24 -10.30 -2.86
C ILE A 61 4.29 -9.82 -3.96
N ILE A 62 4.71 -8.79 -4.70
CA ILE A 62 3.94 -8.10 -5.73
C ILE A 62 3.74 -9.05 -6.92
N ARG A 63 2.50 -9.11 -7.41
CA ARG A 63 2.14 -9.81 -8.63
C ARG A 63 1.81 -8.81 -9.74
N PRO A 64 1.98 -9.18 -11.03
CA PRO A 64 1.69 -8.28 -12.15
C PRO A 64 0.24 -7.77 -12.22
N ASP A 65 -0.71 -8.49 -11.62
CA ASP A 65 -2.15 -8.21 -11.61
C ASP A 65 -2.64 -7.60 -10.29
N ASP A 66 -1.73 -7.28 -9.36
CA ASP A 66 -2.08 -6.59 -8.13
C ASP A 66 -2.48 -5.13 -8.40
N ALA A 67 -3.59 -4.70 -7.79
CA ALA A 67 -3.79 -3.30 -7.48
C ALA A 67 -3.04 -2.96 -6.18
N VAL A 68 -2.06 -2.09 -6.24
CA VAL A 68 -1.26 -1.70 -5.06
C VAL A 68 -1.86 -0.46 -4.42
N VAL A 69 -2.11 -0.53 -3.10
CA VAL A 69 -2.56 0.60 -2.28
C VAL A 69 -1.50 0.90 -1.22
N MET A 70 -0.88 2.07 -1.33
CA MET A 70 0.17 2.54 -0.42
C MET A 70 -0.47 3.37 0.71
N MET A 71 -0.49 2.83 1.92
CA MET A 71 -0.96 3.50 3.16
C MET A 71 0.16 3.67 4.18
N SER A 72 1.39 3.72 3.70
CA SER A 72 2.60 3.98 4.49
C SER A 72 3.11 5.39 4.19
N ALA A 73 3.11 6.25 5.20
CA ALA A 73 3.80 7.53 5.16
C ALA A 73 4.14 7.99 6.58
N LEU A 74 5.25 8.70 6.72
CA LEU A 74 5.54 9.50 7.91
C LEU A 74 4.63 10.73 7.91
N THR A 75 3.93 10.89 9.02
CA THR A 75 2.97 11.96 9.26
C THR A 75 3.68 13.14 9.96
N PRO A 76 3.14 14.38 9.96
CA PRO A 76 3.86 15.58 10.43
C PRO A 76 4.39 15.53 11.88
N GLU A 77 3.88 14.65 12.74
CA GLU A 77 4.42 14.39 14.08
C GLU A 77 5.83 13.77 14.05
N LYS A 78 6.24 13.17 12.91
CA LYS A 78 7.59 12.63 12.68
C LYS A 78 8.54 13.65 12.07
N GLY A 79 8.05 14.86 11.80
CA GLY A 79 8.81 15.99 11.28
C GLY A 79 8.00 16.80 10.28
N ARG A 80 8.26 18.11 10.26
CA ARG A 80 7.61 19.09 9.37
C ARG A 80 8.62 19.73 8.42
N ASP A 81 9.54 18.92 7.92
CA ASP A 81 10.68 19.37 7.14
C ASP A 81 10.85 18.57 5.84
N VAL A 82 11.75 19.07 4.98
CA VAL A 82 12.10 18.41 3.71
C VAL A 82 12.66 17.01 3.95
N LYS A 83 13.38 16.78 5.06
CA LYS A 83 13.92 15.46 5.38
C LYS A 83 12.82 14.42 5.58
N THR A 84 11.70 14.82 6.17
CA THR A 84 10.53 13.95 6.36
C THR A 84 9.82 13.69 5.04
N LEU A 85 9.69 14.69 4.17
CA LEU A 85 9.18 14.50 2.82
C LEU A 85 10.05 13.53 2.02
N MET A 86 11.36 13.72 2.00
CA MET A 86 12.29 12.84 1.27
C MET A 86 12.30 11.39 1.76
N LYS A 87 11.84 11.14 2.99
CA LYS A 87 11.66 9.78 3.53
C LYS A 87 10.39 9.08 3.03
N ASN A 88 9.43 9.83 2.50
CA ASN A 88 8.17 9.33 1.95
C ASN A 88 8.18 9.19 0.41
N LEU A 89 9.27 9.62 -0.25
CA LEU A 89 9.47 9.59 -1.70
C LEU A 89 10.47 8.50 -2.07
#